data_AF-A0A401NN27-F1
#
_entry.id   AF-A0A401NN27-F1
#
_cell.length_a   1.000
_cell.length_b   1.000
_cell.length_c   1.000
_cell.angle_alpha   90.00
_cell.angle_beta   90.00
_cell.angle_gamma   90.00
#
_symmetry.space_group_name_H-M   'P 1'
#
loop_
_entity.id
_entity.type
_entity.pdbx_description
1 polymer ?
#
loop_
_entity_poly.entity_id
_entity_poly.type
_entity_poly.pdbx_seq_one_letter_code
_entity_poly.pdbx_strand_id
1 'polypeptide(L)'
;MAAVECIVDCGRGESLSFADDLLSGLGSSCVVVGKNHGVASETTTYSLIFKCLEPDSFYKFTLYALDSRGRRSEPSTVTMRTSCPLIDDIKAEEIAETIYSLFNGYTSGKEQQTAYNILMEISSPMVYRVIHHYNSHYEKFGDFGWRSEDELGPRKAHLILKRLDNVSDRCASLLHSAYIQSHTDSVLYFICRMEETRPTGMVWYSTLHDAKVTCDEKLMSVPRNIYGDTKLW
;
A
#
# COMPACT_ATOMS: atom_id res chain seq x y z
N MET A 1 22.32 21.56 -17.85
CA MET A 1 23.26 20.89 -16.94
C MET A 1 22.89 19.42 -16.96
N ALA A 2 23.73 18.54 -17.51
CA ALA A 2 23.37 17.14 -17.69
C ALA A 2 23.46 16.41 -16.35
N ALA A 3 22.37 15.78 -15.92
CA ALA A 3 22.35 14.93 -14.74
C ALA A 3 23.08 13.62 -15.08
N VAL A 4 24.03 13.26 -14.25
CA VAL A 4 24.75 11.98 -14.32
C VAL A 4 24.06 10.94 -13.45
N GLU A 5 23.38 11.37 -12.40
CA GLU A 5 22.71 10.46 -11.48
C GLU A 5 21.52 11.16 -10.83
N CYS A 6 20.48 10.39 -10.56
CA CYS A 6 19.34 10.82 -9.76
C CYS A 6 19.31 9.96 -8.50
N ILE A 7 19.07 10.57 -7.35
CA ILE A 7 18.98 9.87 -6.08
C ILE A 7 17.61 10.16 -5.46
N VAL A 8 16.95 9.10 -4.98
CA VAL A 8 15.68 9.19 -4.25
C VAL A 8 15.86 8.79 -2.81
N ASP A 9 15.53 9.69 -1.89
CA ASP A 9 15.42 9.40 -0.46
C ASP A 9 13.95 9.14 -0.09
N CYS A 10 13.70 7.97 0.49
CA CYS A 10 12.37 7.47 0.86
C CYS A 10 12.01 7.70 2.33
N GLY A 11 12.58 8.69 3.02
CA GLY A 11 12.10 9.17 4.34
C GLY A 11 12.23 8.19 5.52
N ARG A 12 12.48 6.89 5.26
CA ARG A 12 12.91 5.85 6.20
C ARG A 12 14.45 5.67 6.19
N GLY A 13 15.19 6.58 5.54
CA GLY A 13 16.65 6.55 5.45
C GLY A 13 17.21 5.68 4.31
N GLU A 14 16.35 5.17 3.42
CA GLU A 14 16.77 4.48 2.21
C GLU A 14 17.02 5.48 1.09
N SER A 15 18.23 5.46 0.53
CA SER A 15 18.65 6.26 -0.61
C SER A 15 18.87 5.33 -1.80
N LEU A 16 18.21 5.61 -2.92
CA LEU A 16 18.27 4.79 -4.14
C LEU A 16 18.91 5.59 -5.28
N SER A 17 20.02 5.08 -5.82
CA SER A 17 20.65 5.54 -7.04
C SER A 17 19.93 4.98 -8.27
N PHE A 18 19.51 5.86 -9.19
CA PHE A 18 18.93 5.45 -10.45
C PHE A 18 19.88 4.57 -11.29
N ALA A 19 21.16 4.92 -11.33
CA ALA A 19 22.13 4.20 -12.14
C ALA A 19 22.56 2.89 -11.46
N ASP A 20 22.94 2.98 -10.18
CA ASP A 20 23.62 1.89 -9.48
C ASP A 20 22.69 0.90 -8.81
N ASP A 21 21.56 1.35 -8.27
CA ASP A 21 20.64 0.44 -7.59
C ASP A 21 19.54 -0.05 -8.54
N LEU A 22 19.05 0.83 -9.43
CA LEU A 22 17.84 0.55 -10.19
C LEU A 22 18.11 0.03 -11.61
N LEU A 23 18.97 0.70 -12.38
CA LEU A 23 19.25 0.31 -13.77
C LEU A 23 20.24 -0.86 -13.89
N SER A 24 21.17 -1.02 -12.94
CA SER A 24 22.15 -2.12 -12.91
C SER A 24 21.53 -3.50 -12.65
N GLY A 25 20.25 -3.55 -12.24
CA GLY A 25 19.52 -4.79 -11.96
C GLY A 25 19.77 -5.39 -10.58
N LEU A 26 20.49 -4.69 -9.69
CA LEU A 26 20.64 -5.07 -8.27
C LEU A 26 19.42 -4.71 -7.40
N GLY A 27 18.44 -3.98 -7.96
CA GLY A 27 17.25 -3.51 -7.26
C GLY A 27 16.26 -4.61 -6.88
N SER A 28 15.51 -4.35 -5.81
CA SER A 28 14.44 -5.24 -5.33
C SER A 28 13.26 -5.29 -6.32
N SER A 29 12.47 -6.38 -6.29
CA SER A 29 11.22 -6.49 -7.06
C SER A 29 10.17 -5.42 -6.71
N CYS A 30 10.39 -4.68 -5.63
CA CYS A 30 9.53 -3.64 -5.11
C CYS A 30 9.73 -2.27 -5.77
N VAL A 31 10.85 -2.03 -6.46
CA VAL A 31 11.10 -0.77 -7.15
C VAL A 31 11.42 -1.04 -8.61
N VAL A 32 10.72 -0.34 -9.50
CA VAL A 32 10.95 -0.42 -10.94
C VAL A 32 11.31 0.95 -11.48
N VAL A 33 12.30 0.97 -12.36
CA VAL A 33 12.74 2.17 -13.08
C VAL A 33 12.32 2.13 -14.54
N GLY A 34 11.85 3.26 -15.04
CA GLY A 34 11.59 3.51 -16.45
C GLY A 34 12.38 4.72 -16.95
N LYS A 35 12.76 4.67 -18.22
CA LYS A 35 13.36 5.75 -18.99
C LYS A 35 12.66 5.78 -20.34
N ASN A 36 12.04 6.91 -20.69
CA ASN A 36 11.37 7.09 -21.97
C ASN A 36 11.85 8.36 -22.65
N HIS A 37 12.00 8.33 -23.97
CA HIS A 37 12.30 9.53 -24.77
C HIS A 37 10.97 10.18 -25.17
N GLY A 38 10.82 11.48 -24.86
CA GLY A 38 9.62 12.22 -25.22
C GLY A 38 9.37 12.29 -26.73
N VAL A 39 8.14 12.63 -27.11
CA VAL A 39 7.68 12.74 -28.51
C VAL A 39 8.48 13.78 -29.32
N ALA A 40 9.13 14.73 -28.64
CA ALA A 40 10.21 15.56 -29.19
C ALA A 40 11.53 15.12 -28.55
N SER A 41 12.52 14.76 -29.37
CA SER A 41 13.74 14.01 -29.02
C SER A 41 14.72 14.68 -28.03
N GLU A 42 14.34 15.76 -27.35
CA GLU A 42 15.21 16.54 -26.47
C GLU A 42 14.95 16.35 -24.98
N THR A 43 13.82 15.75 -24.57
CA THR A 43 13.50 15.54 -23.15
C THR A 43 13.38 14.05 -22.81
N THR A 44 14.28 13.56 -21.95
CA THR A 44 14.18 12.23 -21.35
C THR A 44 13.32 12.27 -20.08
N THR A 45 12.31 11.41 -20.01
CA THR A 45 11.49 11.23 -18.82
C THR A 45 11.95 10.00 -18.06
N TYR A 46 12.30 10.20 -16.79
CA TYR A 46 12.61 9.11 -15.86
C TYR A 46 11.39 8.85 -14.97
N SER A 47 11.06 7.58 -14.73
CA SER A 47 9.95 7.17 -13.89
C SER A 47 10.37 6.13 -12.88
N LEU A 48 9.73 6.14 -11.71
CA LEU A 48 9.89 5.15 -10.65
C LEU A 48 8.54 4.66 -10.17
N ILE A 49 8.44 3.36 -9.94
CA ILE A 49 7.26 2.71 -9.39
C ILE A 49 7.64 1.91 -8.16
N PHE A 50 7.03 2.25 -7.03
CA PHE A 50 7.13 1.49 -5.78
C PHE A 50 5.92 0.58 -5.63
N LYS A 51 6.14 -0.74 -5.57
CA LYS A 51 5.09 -1.77 -5.55
C LYS A 51 4.75 -2.31 -4.17
N CYS A 52 5.66 -2.17 -3.19
CA CYS A 52 5.55 -2.81 -1.88
C CYS A 52 5.34 -1.80 -0.74
N LEU A 53 4.70 -0.67 -1.04
CA LEU A 53 4.39 0.32 -0.01
C LEU A 53 3.31 -0.23 0.94
N GLU A 54 3.44 0.08 2.22
CA GLU A 54 2.41 -0.23 3.20
C GLU A 54 1.16 0.61 2.90
N PRO A 55 -0.04 0.01 2.96
CA PRO A 55 -1.28 0.74 2.79
C PRO A 55 -1.51 1.72 3.96
N ASP A 56 -2.38 2.69 3.72
CA ASP A 56 -2.76 3.73 4.68
C ASP A 56 -1.59 4.46 5.38
N SER A 57 -0.47 4.63 4.66
CA SER A 57 0.78 5.15 5.20
C SER A 57 1.25 6.38 4.44
N PHE A 58 1.87 7.32 5.16
CA PHE A 58 2.47 8.51 4.55
C PHE A 58 3.90 8.22 4.12
N TYR A 59 4.21 8.60 2.88
CA TYR A 59 5.54 8.52 2.31
C TYR A 59 5.99 9.89 1.82
N LYS A 60 7.28 10.17 2.04
CA LYS A 60 7.98 11.35 1.54
C LYS A 60 9.09 10.88 0.62
N PHE A 61 9.02 11.29 -0.64
CA PHE A 61 10.02 11.02 -1.66
C PHE A 61 10.76 12.31 -1.97
N THR A 62 12.08 12.30 -1.85
CA THR A 62 12.93 13.45 -2.17
C THR A 62 13.86 13.08 -3.31
N LEU A 63 13.82 13.83 -4.41
CA LEU A 63 14.63 13.64 -5.60
C LEU A 63 15.64 14.77 -5.75
N TYR A 64 16.89 14.44 -6.04
CA TYR A 64 17.88 15.41 -6.49
C TYR A 64 18.77 14.80 -7.57
N ALA A 65 19.29 15.66 -8.45
CA ALA A 65 20.22 15.29 -9.50
C ALA A 65 21.67 15.56 -9.07
N LEU A 66 22.60 14.73 -9.54
CA LEU A 66 24.04 14.94 -9.45
C LEU A 66 24.61 15.28 -10.83
N ASP A 67 25.46 16.30 -10.90
CA ASP A 67 26.25 16.57 -12.11
C ASP A 67 27.55 15.75 -12.14
N SER A 68 28.32 15.87 -13.23
CA SER A 68 29.61 15.17 -13.39
C SER A 68 30.70 15.59 -12.40
N ARG A 69 30.46 16.65 -11.62
CA ARG A 69 31.34 17.13 -10.55
C ARG A 69 30.81 16.74 -9.16
N GLY A 70 29.75 15.93 -9.09
CA GLY A 70 29.10 15.52 -7.85
C GLY A 70 28.29 16.62 -7.15
N ARG A 71 28.00 17.74 -7.83
CA ARG A 71 27.15 18.81 -7.27
C ARG A 71 25.69 18.41 -7.33
N ARG A 72 24.98 18.66 -6.23
CA ARG A 72 23.55 18.39 -6.08
C ARG A 72 22.73 19.54 -6.66
N SER A 73 21.64 19.20 -7.35
CA SER A 73 20.57 20.16 -7.64
C SER A 73 19.84 20.56 -6.36
N GLU A 74 18.97 21.58 -6.44
CA GLU A 74 17.93 21.73 -5.42
C GLU A 74 17.08 20.46 -5.34
N PRO A 75 16.70 20.02 -4.12
CA PRO A 75 15.88 18.84 -3.94
C PRO A 75 14.41 19.14 -4.27
N SER A 76 13.77 18.23 -5.00
CA SER A 76 12.32 18.20 -5.21
C SER A 76 11.70 17.17 -4.27
N THR A 77 10.59 17.52 -3.61
CA THR A 77 9.94 16.65 -2.62
C THR A 77 8.49 16.40 -2.98
N VAL A 78 8.06 15.15 -2.90
CA VAL A 78 6.66 14.73 -3.02
C VAL A 78 6.27 13.96 -1.77
N THR A 79 5.17 14.39 -1.13
CA THR A 79 4.55 13.66 -0.02
C THR A 79 3.21 13.12 -0.46
N MET A 80 2.96 11.83 -0.25
CA MET A 80 1.67 11.22 -0.54
C MET A 80 1.27 10.19 0.52
N ARG A 81 -0.02 9.90 0.59
CA ARG A 81 -0.56 8.82 1.40
C ARG A 81 -1.01 7.68 0.50
N THR A 82 -0.65 6.45 0.83
CA THR A 82 -1.16 5.27 0.13
C THR A 82 -2.65 5.07 0.41
N SER A 83 -3.32 4.32 -0.47
CA SER A 83 -4.74 3.98 -0.32
C SER A 83 -4.98 3.09 0.91
N CYS A 84 -6.23 3.04 1.38
CA CYS A 84 -6.62 2.09 2.41
C CYS A 84 -6.38 0.65 1.95
N PRO A 85 -6.16 -0.30 2.87
CA PRO A 85 -6.04 -1.71 2.55
C PRO A 85 -7.27 -2.22 1.81
N LEU A 86 -7.09 -3.21 0.94
CA LEU A 86 -8.20 -3.86 0.25
C LEU A 86 -9.08 -4.60 1.24
N ILE A 87 -10.38 -4.53 1.00
CA ILE A 87 -11.39 -5.17 1.84
C ILE A 87 -12.27 -6.07 0.99
N ASP A 88 -12.38 -7.32 1.44
CA ASP A 88 -13.40 -8.23 0.94
C ASP A 88 -14.65 -8.02 1.79
N ASP A 89 -15.59 -7.24 1.26
CA ASP A 89 -16.77 -6.79 1.97
C ASP A 89 -17.73 -7.95 2.27
N ILE A 90 -17.83 -8.91 1.34
CA ILE A 90 -18.67 -10.11 1.49
C ILE A 90 -18.13 -10.95 2.64
N LYS A 91 -16.81 -11.20 2.63
CA LYS A 91 -16.17 -11.93 3.72
C LYS A 91 -16.31 -11.23 5.07
N ALA A 92 -16.27 -9.89 5.10
CA ALA A 92 -16.49 -9.14 6.33
C ALA A 92 -17.92 -9.32 6.87
N GLU A 93 -18.93 -9.32 5.99
CA GLU A 93 -20.32 -9.59 6.35
C GLU A 93 -20.50 -11.03 6.87
N GLU A 94 -19.97 -12.03 6.17
CA GLU A 94 -19.99 -13.45 6.60
C GLU A 94 -19.35 -13.66 7.99
N ILE A 95 -18.23 -12.99 8.27
CA ILE A 95 -17.59 -13.03 9.58
C ILE A 95 -18.50 -12.38 10.63
N ALA A 96 -19.15 -11.25 10.33
CA ALA A 96 -20.06 -10.59 11.27
C ALA A 96 -21.24 -11.50 11.66
N GLU A 97 -21.84 -12.18 10.67
CA GLU A 97 -22.90 -13.19 10.91
C GLU A 97 -22.38 -14.35 11.76
N THR A 98 -21.17 -14.84 11.46
CA THR A 98 -20.53 -15.92 12.21
C THR A 98 -20.30 -15.54 13.67
N ILE A 99 -19.79 -14.33 13.93
CA ILE A 99 -19.56 -13.83 15.29
C ILE A 99 -20.88 -13.69 16.05
N TYR A 100 -21.92 -13.15 15.42
CA TYR A 100 -23.25 -13.07 16.03
C TYR A 100 -23.82 -14.45 16.39
N SER A 101 -23.67 -15.44 15.50
CA SER A 101 -24.08 -16.82 15.75
C SER A 101 -23.34 -17.42 16.96
N LEU A 102 -22.02 -17.24 17.03
CA LEU A 102 -21.20 -17.71 18.14
C LEU A 102 -21.61 -17.06 19.47
N PHE A 103 -21.92 -15.76 19.48
CA PHE A 103 -22.38 -15.04 20.68
C PHE A 103 -23.79 -15.45 21.13
N ASN A 104 -24.67 -15.87 20.23
CA ASN A 104 -26.01 -16.32 20.62
C ASN A 104 -26.09 -17.76 21.14
N GLY A 105 -25.05 -18.57 20.94
CA GLY A 105 -25.09 -20.03 21.16
C GLY A 105 -25.15 -20.51 22.60
N TYR A 106 -25.34 -19.67 23.62
CA TYR A 106 -24.90 -19.94 25.00
C TYR A 106 -23.42 -20.35 24.99
N THR A 107 -22.57 -19.39 24.65
CA THR A 107 -21.17 -19.55 24.29
C THR A 107 -20.45 -20.61 25.13
N SER A 108 -20.24 -21.79 24.55
CA SER A 108 -19.26 -22.73 25.10
C SER A 108 -17.88 -22.07 25.09
N GLY A 109 -17.00 -22.41 26.03
CA GLY A 109 -15.64 -21.83 26.06
C GLY A 109 -14.86 -22.02 24.75
N LYS A 110 -15.23 -23.04 23.95
CA LYS A 110 -14.71 -23.27 22.60
C LYS A 110 -15.20 -22.23 21.59
N GLU A 111 -16.49 -21.88 21.61
CA GLU A 111 -17.06 -20.84 20.74
C GLU A 111 -16.49 -19.46 21.06
N GLN A 112 -16.34 -19.13 22.36
CA GLN A 112 -15.70 -17.88 22.79
C GLN A 112 -14.26 -17.77 22.24
N GLN A 113 -13.48 -18.85 22.37
CA GLN A 113 -12.11 -18.85 21.86
C GLN A 113 -12.06 -18.81 20.33
N THR A 114 -13.03 -19.43 19.65
CA THR A 114 -13.13 -19.41 18.19
C THR A 114 -13.46 -18.01 17.67
N ALA A 115 -14.46 -17.34 18.27
CA ALA A 115 -14.80 -15.96 17.94
C ALA A 115 -13.60 -15.01 18.14
N TYR A 116 -12.92 -15.13 19.27
CA TYR A 116 -11.72 -14.34 19.55
C TYR A 116 -10.61 -14.60 18.53
N ASN A 117 -10.34 -15.86 18.17
CA ASN A 117 -9.29 -16.18 17.20
C ASN A 117 -9.60 -15.59 15.81
N ILE A 118 -10.83 -15.73 15.31
CA ILE A 118 -11.25 -15.17 14.02
C ILE A 118 -10.96 -13.67 13.96
N LEU A 119 -11.39 -12.92 15.00
CA LEU A 119 -11.19 -11.46 15.07
C LEU A 119 -9.71 -11.07 15.23
N MET A 120 -8.89 -11.94 15.80
CA MET A 120 -7.46 -11.69 15.97
C MET A 120 -6.62 -12.05 14.74
N GLU A 121 -7.07 -12.99 13.90
CA GLU A 121 -6.36 -13.45 12.71
C GLU A 121 -6.55 -12.52 11.50
N ILE A 122 -7.68 -11.83 11.39
CA ILE A 122 -7.94 -10.86 10.31
C ILE A 122 -7.22 -9.52 10.54
N SER A 123 -7.07 -8.70 9.49
CA SER A 123 -6.40 -7.40 9.60
C SER A 123 -7.23 -6.36 10.37
N SER A 124 -6.60 -5.34 10.97
CA SER A 124 -7.32 -4.25 11.67
C SER A 124 -8.44 -3.58 10.85
N PRO A 125 -8.25 -3.22 9.58
CA PRO A 125 -9.35 -2.65 8.79
C PRO A 125 -10.43 -3.68 8.43
N MET A 126 -10.12 -4.98 8.36
CA MET A 126 -11.14 -6.02 8.27
C MET A 126 -11.96 -6.11 9.56
N VAL A 127 -11.33 -6.05 10.76
CA VAL A 127 -12.08 -5.98 12.05
C VAL A 127 -13.01 -4.77 12.04
N TYR A 128 -12.53 -3.61 11.61
CA TYR A 128 -13.33 -2.40 11.49
C TYR A 128 -14.58 -2.63 10.64
N ARG A 129 -14.41 -3.30 9.49
CA ARG A 129 -15.52 -3.62 8.58
C ARG A 129 -16.49 -4.67 9.13
N VAL A 130 -15.98 -5.68 9.83
CA VAL A 130 -16.81 -6.68 10.52
C VAL A 130 -17.69 -6.01 11.58
N ILE A 131 -17.14 -5.08 12.36
CA ILE A 131 -17.90 -4.35 13.39
C ILE A 131 -18.98 -3.49 12.74
N HIS A 132 -18.68 -2.83 11.62
CA HIS A 132 -19.66 -2.07 10.86
C HIS A 132 -20.87 -2.95 10.48
N HIS A 133 -20.63 -4.11 9.86
CA HIS A 133 -21.69 -5.05 9.46
C HIS A 133 -22.43 -5.66 10.66
N TYR A 134 -21.71 -5.98 11.73
CA TYR A 134 -22.33 -6.50 12.94
C TYR A 134 -23.33 -5.50 13.51
N ASN A 135 -22.91 -4.24 13.67
CA ASN A 135 -23.77 -3.20 14.23
C ASN A 135 -24.93 -2.86 13.29
N SER A 136 -24.72 -2.83 11.97
CA SER A 136 -25.81 -2.55 11.03
C SER A 136 -26.97 -3.56 11.12
N HIS A 137 -26.67 -4.82 11.45
CA HIS A 137 -27.67 -5.89 11.49
C HIS A 137 -28.17 -6.23 12.91
N TYR A 138 -27.30 -6.14 13.91
CA TYR A 138 -27.51 -6.75 15.22
C TYR A 138 -27.44 -5.78 16.41
N GLU A 139 -27.19 -4.48 16.20
CA GLU A 139 -27.07 -3.49 17.29
C GLU A 139 -28.31 -3.46 18.20
N LYS A 140 -29.50 -3.76 17.67
CA LYS A 140 -30.74 -3.90 18.46
C LYS A 140 -30.68 -4.97 19.55
N PHE A 141 -29.73 -5.90 19.48
CA PHE A 141 -29.48 -6.96 20.45
C PHE A 141 -28.22 -6.73 21.30
N GLY A 142 -27.66 -5.51 21.23
CA GLY A 142 -26.40 -5.11 21.84
C GLY A 142 -25.37 -4.79 20.75
N ASP A 143 -24.74 -3.62 20.87
CA ASP A 143 -23.63 -3.26 19.98
C ASP A 143 -22.46 -4.24 20.12
N PHE A 144 -21.62 -4.32 19.10
CA PHE A 144 -20.50 -5.25 19.06
C PHE A 144 -19.57 -5.12 20.27
N GLY A 145 -19.30 -3.91 20.75
CA GLY A 145 -18.38 -3.67 21.86
C GLY A 145 -18.94 -4.22 23.15
N TRP A 146 -20.19 -3.85 23.46
CA TRP A 146 -20.91 -4.36 24.62
C TRP A 146 -21.05 -5.88 24.58
N ARG A 147 -21.47 -6.44 23.43
CA ARG A 147 -21.67 -7.89 23.31
C ARG A 147 -20.36 -8.68 23.38
N SER A 148 -19.28 -8.14 22.81
CA SER A 148 -17.95 -8.76 22.93
C SER A 148 -17.46 -8.77 24.38
N GLU A 149 -17.75 -7.74 25.16
CA GLU A 149 -17.39 -7.69 26.58
C GLU A 149 -18.19 -8.71 27.40
N ASP A 150 -19.48 -8.87 27.15
CA ASP A 150 -20.33 -9.86 27.82
C ASP A 150 -19.91 -11.30 27.52
N GLU A 151 -19.64 -11.61 26.25
CA GLU A 151 -19.38 -12.99 25.79
C GLU A 151 -17.90 -13.40 25.93
N LEU A 152 -16.95 -12.47 25.82
CA LEU A 152 -15.50 -12.77 25.84
C LEU A 152 -14.79 -12.22 27.08
N GLY A 153 -15.44 -11.35 27.84
CA GLY A 153 -14.85 -10.61 28.95
C GLY A 153 -14.08 -9.35 28.53
N PRO A 154 -13.89 -8.41 29.47
CA PRO A 154 -13.39 -7.06 29.20
C PRO A 154 -12.00 -7.03 28.56
N ARG A 155 -11.11 -7.96 28.96
CA ARG A 155 -9.73 -7.99 28.43
C ARG A 155 -9.69 -8.36 26.95
N LYS A 156 -10.44 -9.37 26.52
CA LYS A 156 -10.45 -9.83 25.13
C LYS A 156 -11.17 -8.81 24.24
N ALA A 157 -12.32 -8.30 24.70
CA ALA A 157 -13.05 -7.24 24.00
C ALA A 157 -12.19 -5.99 23.79
N HIS A 158 -11.50 -5.53 24.84
CA HIS A 158 -10.61 -4.37 24.72
C HIS A 158 -9.45 -4.60 23.74
N LEU A 159 -8.85 -5.79 23.71
CA LEU A 159 -7.80 -6.11 22.74
C LEU A 159 -8.32 -6.08 21.30
N ILE A 160 -9.55 -6.51 21.05
CA ILE A 160 -10.18 -6.43 19.72
C ILE A 160 -10.42 -4.96 19.35
N LEU A 161 -11.05 -4.19 20.23
CA LEU A 161 -11.39 -2.78 19.96
C LEU A 161 -10.14 -1.90 19.79
N LYS A 162 -9.07 -2.16 20.54
CA LYS A 162 -7.78 -1.46 20.40
C LYS A 162 -7.17 -1.61 19.00
N ARG A 163 -7.54 -2.65 18.24
CA ARG A 163 -7.06 -2.83 16.87
C ARG A 163 -7.62 -1.79 15.91
N LEU A 164 -8.73 -1.14 16.26
CA LEU A 164 -9.34 -0.08 15.47
C LEU A 164 -8.47 1.17 15.47
N ASP A 165 -7.71 1.42 16.54
CA ASP A 165 -6.75 2.54 16.64
C ASP A 165 -5.60 2.46 15.62
N ASN A 166 -5.37 1.27 15.04
CA ASN A 166 -4.37 1.09 13.98
C ASN A 166 -4.88 1.52 12.59
N VAL A 167 -6.16 1.88 12.46
CA VAL A 167 -6.77 2.36 11.21
C VAL A 167 -6.86 3.88 11.30
N SER A 168 -6.37 4.59 10.29
CA SER A 168 -6.47 6.06 10.31
C SER A 168 -7.90 6.54 10.19
N ASP A 169 -8.17 7.76 10.69
CA ASP A 169 -9.48 8.40 10.58
C ASP A 169 -10.01 8.45 9.14
N ARG A 170 -9.13 8.65 8.16
CA ARG A 170 -9.49 8.64 6.73
C ARG A 170 -10.03 7.27 6.31
N CYS A 171 -9.32 6.20 6.64
CA CYS A 171 -9.75 4.86 6.28
C CYS A 171 -10.95 4.41 7.12
N ALA A 172 -10.99 4.75 8.41
CA ALA A 172 -12.15 4.53 9.26
C ALA A 172 -13.43 5.13 8.65
N SER A 173 -13.37 6.38 8.18
CA SER A 173 -14.49 7.04 7.50
C SER A 173 -14.91 6.34 6.21
N LEU A 174 -13.96 5.86 5.39
CA LEU A 174 -14.26 5.13 4.15
C LEU A 174 -14.78 3.71 4.43
N LEU A 175 -14.33 3.06 5.50
CA LEU A 175 -14.78 1.72 5.89
C LEU A 175 -16.19 1.72 6.49
N HIS A 176 -16.77 2.90 6.76
CA HIS A 176 -18.17 3.09 7.12
C HIS A 176 -19.12 3.24 5.92
N SER A 177 -18.62 3.18 4.67
CA SER A 177 -19.48 3.26 3.48
C SER A 177 -20.49 2.12 3.41
N ALA A 178 -21.64 2.33 2.74
CA ALA A 178 -22.70 1.33 2.68
C ALA A 178 -22.24 0.01 2.02
N TYR A 179 -21.37 0.10 1.02
CA TYR A 179 -20.72 -1.05 0.40
C TYR A 179 -19.30 -0.74 -0.03
N ILE A 180 -18.47 -1.78 -0.12
CA ILE A 180 -17.13 -1.72 -0.66
C ILE A 180 -16.98 -2.78 -1.74
N GLN A 181 -16.54 -2.38 -2.93
CA GLN A 181 -16.25 -3.30 -4.04
C GLN A 181 -14.78 -3.26 -4.39
N SER A 182 -14.23 -4.42 -4.75
CA SER A 182 -12.87 -4.52 -5.29
C SER A 182 -12.90 -4.33 -6.79
N HIS A 183 -12.13 -3.37 -7.29
CA HIS A 183 -11.88 -3.14 -8.72
C HIS A 183 -10.39 -3.27 -9.00
N THR A 184 -10.02 -3.77 -10.18
CA THR A 184 -8.61 -3.87 -10.57
C THR A 184 -8.35 -3.03 -11.80
N ASP A 185 -7.55 -1.98 -11.64
CA ASP A 185 -7.06 -1.18 -12.76
C ASP A 185 -5.87 -1.87 -13.42
N SER A 186 -5.69 -1.65 -14.72
CA SER A 186 -4.48 -2.06 -15.44
C SER A 186 -3.69 -0.82 -15.84
N VAL A 187 -2.46 -0.69 -15.34
CA VAL A 187 -1.58 0.44 -15.62
C VAL A 187 -0.37 -0.03 -16.43
N LEU A 188 -0.14 0.63 -17.57
CA LEU A 188 1.04 0.45 -18.39
C LEU A 188 2.27 1.12 -17.75
N TYR A 189 3.39 0.40 -17.72
CA TYR A 189 4.67 0.91 -17.24
C TYR A 189 5.84 0.31 -18.01
N PHE A 190 6.95 1.05 -18.06
CA PHE A 190 8.20 0.57 -18.61
C PHE A 190 9.13 0.07 -17.50
N ILE A 191 9.79 -1.06 -17.75
CA ILE A 191 10.90 -1.54 -16.93
C ILE A 191 12.17 -1.50 -17.76
N CYS A 192 13.11 -0.65 -17.36
CA CYS A 192 14.36 -0.46 -18.07
C CYS A 192 15.53 -1.09 -17.31
N ARG A 193 16.49 -1.66 -18.06
CA ARG A 193 17.73 -2.23 -17.55
C ARG A 193 18.90 -1.76 -18.39
N MET A 194 20.05 -1.55 -17.77
CA MET A 194 21.27 -1.16 -18.46
C MET A 194 21.88 -2.37 -19.20
N GLU A 195 22.28 -2.18 -20.46
CA GLU A 195 22.85 -3.25 -21.30
C GLU A 195 24.32 -3.55 -21.00
N GLU A 196 25.12 -2.53 -20.66
CA GLU A 196 26.56 -2.67 -20.40
C GLU A 196 26.87 -2.63 -18.91
N THR A 197 27.62 -3.62 -18.43
CA THR A 197 28.27 -3.56 -17.11
C THR A 197 29.46 -2.61 -17.21
N ARG A 198 29.49 -1.60 -16.33
CA ARG A 198 30.54 -0.58 -16.25
C ARG A 198 31.94 -1.23 -16.30
N PRO A 199 32.90 -0.70 -17.09
CA PRO A 199 34.29 -1.08 -16.92
C PRO A 199 34.78 -0.65 -15.53
N THR A 200 35.17 -1.62 -14.71
CA THR A 200 35.73 -1.41 -13.38
C THR A 200 37.07 -0.67 -13.48
N GLY A 201 37.15 0.54 -12.93
CA GLY A 201 38.45 1.23 -12.71
C GLY A 201 38.55 2.71 -13.11
N MET A 202 37.53 3.34 -13.69
CA MET A 202 37.51 4.79 -13.91
C MET A 202 36.29 5.43 -13.24
N VAL A 203 36.53 6.41 -12.36
CA VAL A 203 35.50 7.33 -11.85
C VAL A 203 35.17 8.33 -12.97
N TRP A 204 34.54 7.84 -14.03
CA TRP A 204 33.89 8.68 -15.03
C TRP A 204 32.39 8.52 -14.84
N TYR A 205 31.80 9.57 -14.28
CA TYR A 205 30.37 9.84 -14.25
C TYR A 205 29.87 9.89 -15.71
N SER A 206 29.50 8.75 -16.29
CA SER A 206 28.82 8.71 -17.59
C SER A 206 27.43 9.34 -17.44
N THR A 207 27.08 10.23 -18.37
CA THR A 207 25.79 10.92 -18.36
C THR A 207 24.65 9.89 -18.36
N LEU A 208 23.74 9.96 -17.37
CA LEU A 208 22.55 9.09 -17.26
C LEU A 208 21.74 9.06 -18.57
N HIS A 209 21.76 10.21 -19.25
CA HIS A 209 21.16 10.41 -20.55
C HIS A 209 21.71 9.45 -21.61
N ASP A 210 23.03 9.21 -21.63
CA ASP A 210 23.72 8.46 -22.68
C ASP A 210 23.85 6.96 -22.37
N ALA A 211 23.42 6.54 -21.17
CA ALA A 211 23.35 5.13 -20.80
C ALA A 211 22.40 4.38 -21.75
N LYS A 212 22.94 3.36 -22.42
CA LYS A 212 22.18 2.39 -23.23
C LYS A 212 21.34 1.51 -22.30
N VAL A 213 20.03 1.59 -22.47
CA VAL A 213 19.07 0.81 -21.68
C VAL A 213 18.13 0.06 -22.62
N THR A 214 17.83 -1.18 -22.27
CA THR A 214 16.71 -1.93 -22.86
C THR A 214 15.50 -1.71 -21.97
N CYS A 215 14.36 -1.30 -22.56
CA CYS A 215 13.13 -1.08 -21.83
C CYS A 215 12.03 -2.01 -22.34
N ASP A 216 11.42 -2.77 -21.44
CA ASP A 216 10.25 -3.60 -21.74
C ASP A 216 8.98 -2.90 -21.25
N GLU A 217 7.95 -2.90 -22.08
CA GLU A 217 6.61 -2.48 -21.69
C GLU A 217 5.90 -3.60 -20.92
N LYS A 218 5.29 -3.26 -19.78
CA LYS A 218 4.56 -4.20 -18.92
C LYS A 218 3.26 -3.59 -18.42
N LEU A 219 2.32 -4.47 -18.09
CA LEU A 219 1.06 -4.14 -17.43
C LEU A 219 1.14 -4.48 -15.94
N MET A 220 0.63 -3.58 -15.10
CA MET A 220 0.49 -3.79 -13.66
C MET A 220 -1.00 -3.78 -13.29
N SER A 221 -1.45 -4.85 -12.65
CA SER A 221 -2.77 -4.90 -12.01
C SER A 221 -2.72 -4.16 -10.68
N VAL A 222 -3.55 -3.14 -10.52
CA VAL A 222 -3.64 -2.33 -9.30
C VAL A 222 -5.04 -2.48 -8.70
N PRO A 223 -5.21 -3.37 -7.72
CA PRO A 223 -6.48 -3.50 -7.02
C PRO A 223 -6.78 -2.25 -6.18
N ARG A 224 -8.05 -1.84 -6.14
CA ARG A 224 -8.58 -0.69 -5.40
C ARG A 224 -9.95 -1.00 -4.82
N ASN A 225 -10.23 -0.39 -3.68
CA ASN A 225 -11.59 -0.33 -3.15
C ASN A 225 -12.37 0.80 -3.84
N ILE A 226 -13.60 0.50 -4.22
CA ILE A 226 -14.64 1.45 -4.59
C ILE A 226 -15.61 1.53 -3.42
N TYR A 227 -15.82 2.74 -2.91
CA TYR A 227 -16.72 3.03 -1.79
C TYR A 227 -17.97 3.70 -2.33
N GLY A 228 -19.14 3.34 -1.81
CA GLY A 228 -20.39 4.01 -2.20
C GLY A 228 -21.47 3.99 -1.13
N ASP A 229 -22.43 4.90 -1.30
CA ASP A 229 -23.49 5.20 -0.32
C ASP A 229 -24.79 4.41 -0.57
N THR A 230 -24.99 3.92 -1.80
CA THR A 230 -26.13 3.07 -2.18
C THR A 230 -25.68 2.03 -3.18
N LYS A 231 -25.91 0.73 -2.91
CA LYS A 231 -25.68 -0.32 -3.91
C LYS A 231 -26.46 0.08 -5.16
N LEU A 232 -25.75 0.44 -6.25
CA LEU A 232 -26.39 0.66 -7.55
C LEU A 232 -26.93 -0.71 -7.98
N TRP A 233 -28.25 -0.85 -7.94
CA TRP A 233 -28.98 -2.02 -8.42
C TRP A 233 -28.99 -2.04 -9.94
#